data_AF-A0A849H1Q2-F1
#
_entry.id   AF-A0A849H1Q2-F1
#
_cell.length_a   1.000
_cell.length_b   1.000
_cell.length_c   1.000
_cell.angle_alpha   90.00
_cell.angle_beta   90.00
_cell.angle_gamma   90.00
#
_symmetry.space_group_name_H-M   'P 1'
#
loop_
_entity.id
_entity.type
_entity.pdbx_description
1 polymer ?
#
loop_
_entity_poly.entity_id
_entity_poly.type
_entity_poly.pdbx_seq_one_letter_code
_entity_poly.pdbx_strand_id
1 'polypeptide(L)'
;MNGIVGQKTGTWMGRMAFLPVFLFLSVLLSGCEAQDLTLPTRAEVEDAYLYPGGLEARMRGNVAEVTITQAARDLRRGGTLWAKVGPYVLLFSEETEGLFTGFPGLAGVRVITVSSDGNEVARALLARDSLNGITWRRALHIAGLARRDGTRRPSLLEELVEWGEDHTEYTYSPRYSRP
;
A
#
# COMPACT_ATOMS: atom_id res chain seq x y z
N MET A 1 -25.11 -69.89 -46.47
CA MET A 1 -23.96 -69.34 -45.71
C MET A 1 -23.55 -68.03 -46.34
N ASN A 2 -23.42 -66.99 -45.52
CA ASN A 2 -22.81 -65.67 -45.75
C ASN A 2 -23.50 -64.78 -46.82
N GLY A 3 -23.92 -63.53 -46.59
CA GLY A 3 -23.72 -62.61 -45.48
C GLY A 3 -23.63 -61.17 -46.06
N ILE A 4 -24.48 -60.28 -45.53
CA ILE A 4 -24.18 -58.87 -45.18
C ILE A 4 -24.30 -57.77 -46.27
N VAL A 5 -25.35 -56.93 -46.08
CA VAL A 5 -25.39 -55.44 -46.01
C VAL A 5 -24.82 -54.65 -47.21
N GLY A 6 -25.50 -53.72 -47.87
CA GLY A 6 -26.61 -52.85 -47.48
C GLY A 6 -26.14 -51.39 -47.49
N GLN A 7 -26.68 -50.54 -48.39
CA GLN A 7 -26.85 -49.11 -48.12
C GLN A 7 -27.76 -48.44 -49.18
N LYS A 8 -28.92 -47.98 -48.71
CA LYS A 8 -29.76 -46.97 -49.37
C LYS A 8 -29.22 -45.59 -48.99
N THR A 9 -29.24 -44.62 -49.89
CA THR A 9 -29.71 -43.25 -49.58
C THR A 9 -30.18 -42.58 -50.88
N GLY A 10 -31.47 -42.27 -50.92
CA GLY A 10 -32.08 -41.47 -51.98
C GLY A 10 -31.94 -39.99 -51.65
N THR A 11 -31.43 -39.25 -52.62
CA THR A 11 -31.48 -37.80 -52.73
C THR A 11 -32.92 -37.29 -52.78
N TRP A 12 -33.26 -36.31 -51.95
CA TRP A 12 -34.39 -35.42 -52.23
C TRP A 12 -34.04 -33.97 -51.89
N MET A 13 -34.18 -33.14 -52.91
CA MET A 13 -33.85 -31.73 -52.99
C MET A 13 -35.10 -30.93 -52.64
N GLY A 14 -35.01 -29.94 -51.75
CA GLY A 14 -36.19 -29.24 -51.25
C GLY A 14 -35.93 -27.86 -50.65
N ARG A 15 -35.72 -26.89 -51.55
CA ARG A 15 -36.18 -25.47 -51.49
C ARG A 15 -35.67 -24.55 -50.36
N MET A 16 -34.98 -23.51 -50.84
CA MET A 16 -34.75 -22.21 -50.23
C MET A 16 -35.96 -21.64 -49.46
N ALA A 17 -35.69 -21.11 -48.28
CA ALA A 17 -36.34 -19.93 -47.75
C ALA A 17 -35.33 -19.13 -46.91
N PHE A 18 -34.89 -18.00 -47.48
CA PHE A 18 -34.17 -16.94 -46.78
C PHE A 18 -35.06 -16.41 -45.65
N LEU A 19 -34.58 -16.43 -44.40
CA LEU A 19 -35.18 -15.70 -43.28
C LEU A 19 -34.20 -14.63 -42.80
N PRO A 20 -34.67 -13.41 -42.52
CA PRO A 20 -33.84 -12.22 -42.38
C PRO A 20 -33.10 -12.17 -41.04
N VAL A 21 -31.91 -11.61 -41.14
CA VAL A 21 -31.02 -11.14 -40.07
C VAL A 21 -31.79 -10.36 -39.00
N PHE A 22 -31.83 -10.86 -37.76
CA PHE A 22 -32.05 -10.05 -36.58
C PHE A 22 -30.75 -10.03 -35.76
N LEU A 23 -29.95 -9.03 -36.08
CA LEU A 23 -28.69 -8.69 -35.42
C LEU A 23 -29.02 -8.18 -34.00
N PHE A 24 -29.08 -9.06 -33.01
CA PHE A 24 -29.10 -8.65 -31.60
C PHE A 24 -27.68 -8.21 -31.20
N LEU A 25 -27.28 -7.03 -31.67
CA LEU A 25 -26.08 -6.32 -31.22
C LEU A 25 -26.42 -5.65 -29.88
N SER A 26 -26.49 -6.44 -28.82
CA SER A 26 -26.67 -5.98 -27.45
C SER A 26 -25.43 -5.20 -27.01
N VAL A 27 -25.46 -3.89 -27.25
CA VAL A 27 -24.86 -2.80 -26.48
C VAL A 27 -23.75 -3.24 -25.51
N LEU A 28 -22.50 -3.25 -25.99
CA LEU A 28 -21.29 -3.26 -25.16
C LEU A 28 -21.01 -1.83 -24.63
N LEU A 29 -21.96 -1.25 -23.90
CA LEU A 29 -21.75 0.00 -23.15
C LEU A 29 -21.85 -0.29 -21.65
N SER A 30 -21.04 -1.24 -21.17
CA SER A 30 -20.84 -1.40 -19.73
C SER A 30 -19.61 -0.59 -19.32
N GLY A 31 -19.89 0.63 -18.85
CA GLY A 31 -19.24 1.21 -17.67
C GLY A 31 -17.75 1.52 -17.76
N CYS A 32 -17.38 2.58 -18.48
CA CYS A 32 -16.22 3.35 -18.08
C CYS A 32 -16.66 4.25 -16.91
N GLU A 33 -16.78 3.67 -15.72
CA GLU A 33 -16.93 4.45 -14.49
C GLU A 33 -15.62 5.23 -14.30
N ALA A 34 -15.70 6.56 -14.21
CA ALA A 34 -14.52 7.37 -14.01
C ALA A 34 -13.89 6.97 -12.67
N GLN A 35 -12.65 6.49 -12.72
CA GLN A 35 -11.95 6.06 -11.51
C GLN A 35 -11.79 7.27 -10.58
N ASP A 36 -12.21 7.12 -9.32
CA ASP A 36 -11.97 8.13 -8.30
C ASP A 36 -10.45 8.19 -8.03
N LEU A 37 -9.87 9.35 -8.31
CA LEU A 37 -8.45 9.65 -8.12
C LEU A 37 -8.24 10.80 -7.13
N THR A 38 -9.19 10.97 -6.20
CA THR A 38 -9.11 12.03 -5.19
C THR A 38 -7.82 11.88 -4.38
N LEU A 39 -7.08 12.98 -4.30
CA LEU A 39 -5.83 13.11 -3.57
C LEU A 39 -6.03 14.01 -2.35
N PRO A 40 -5.33 13.76 -1.24
CA PRO A 40 -5.36 14.67 -0.12
C PRO A 40 -4.57 15.94 -0.45
N THR A 41 -5.01 17.05 0.12
CA THR A 41 -4.19 18.24 0.26
C THR A 41 -3.09 18.00 1.30
N ARG A 42 -2.05 18.83 1.26
CA ARG A 42 -1.00 18.83 2.29
C ARG A 42 -1.59 18.94 3.71
N ALA A 43 -2.54 19.86 3.90
CA ALA A 43 -3.12 20.14 5.21
C ALA A 43 -3.89 18.91 5.73
N GLU A 44 -4.65 18.23 4.87
CA GLU A 44 -5.34 16.99 5.26
C GLU A 44 -4.38 15.87 5.67
N VAL A 45 -3.20 15.79 5.05
CA VAL A 45 -2.16 14.84 5.50
C VAL A 45 -1.59 15.25 6.86
N GLU A 46 -1.29 16.53 7.08
CA GLU A 46 -0.75 17.01 8.37
C GLU A 46 -1.77 16.80 9.50
N ASP A 47 -3.04 17.15 9.25
CA ASP A 47 -4.14 17.04 10.21
C ASP A 47 -4.51 15.58 10.52
N ALA A 48 -4.21 14.64 9.61
CA ALA A 48 -4.44 13.23 9.84
C ALA A 48 -3.54 12.66 10.96
N TYR A 49 -2.32 13.17 11.14
CA TYR A 49 -1.35 12.58 12.08
C TYR A 49 -1.33 13.27 13.45
N LEU A 50 -1.56 12.49 14.50
CA LEU A 50 -1.27 12.90 15.87
C LEU A 50 0.19 12.60 16.23
N TYR A 51 1.10 13.53 15.90
CA TYR A 51 2.51 13.41 16.24
C TYR A 51 2.97 14.53 17.20
N PRO A 52 3.47 14.21 18.41
CA PRO A 52 3.85 15.22 19.41
C PRO A 52 5.16 15.97 19.06
N GLY A 53 5.90 15.53 18.05
CA GLY A 53 7.08 16.23 17.55
C GLY A 53 6.77 17.14 16.36
N GLY A 54 7.81 17.75 15.78
CA GLY A 54 7.65 18.47 14.51
C GLY A 54 7.31 17.50 13.39
N LEU A 55 6.16 17.71 12.75
CA LEU A 55 5.69 16.99 11.56
C LEU A 55 5.41 18.00 10.45
N GLU A 56 5.89 17.70 9.24
CA GLU A 56 5.59 18.46 8.04
C GLU A 56 5.16 17.48 6.94
N ALA A 57 4.06 17.75 6.23
CA ALA A 57 3.68 16.98 5.07
C ALA A 57 3.92 17.75 3.77
N ARG A 58 4.16 17.00 2.69
CA ARG A 58 4.24 17.53 1.32
C ARG A 58 3.65 16.51 0.35
N MET A 59 3.04 16.98 -0.73
CA MET A 59 2.61 16.11 -1.82
C MET A 59 3.68 16.06 -2.90
N ARG A 60 4.09 14.86 -3.32
CA ARG A 60 4.93 14.63 -4.50
C ARG A 60 4.21 13.70 -5.46
N GLY A 61 3.56 14.29 -6.47
CA GLY A 61 2.65 13.54 -7.33
C GLY A 61 1.50 12.98 -6.48
N ASN A 62 1.31 11.67 -6.52
CA ASN A 62 0.32 10.93 -5.73
C ASN A 62 0.93 10.25 -4.48
N VAL A 63 2.08 10.71 -4.00
CA VAL A 63 2.70 10.23 -2.76
C VAL A 63 2.70 11.36 -1.74
N ALA A 64 2.22 11.07 -0.53
CA ALA A 64 2.33 11.95 0.62
C ALA A 64 3.70 11.74 1.30
N GLU A 65 4.54 12.77 1.35
CA GLU A 65 5.79 12.76 2.10
C GLU A 65 5.58 13.41 3.47
N VAL A 66 5.79 12.65 4.53
CA VAL A 66 5.68 13.09 5.93
C VAL A 66 7.07 13.13 6.52
N THR A 67 7.55 14.31 6.89
CA THR A 67 8.83 14.51 7.56
C THR A 67 8.61 14.69 9.05
N ILE A 68 9.27 13.88 9.88
CA ILE A 68 9.23 14.01 11.33
C ILE A 68 10.61 14.26 11.92
N THR A 69 10.65 15.06 12.97
CA THR A 69 11.90 15.34 13.70
C THR A 69 12.06 14.40 14.88
N GLN A 70 13.12 13.60 14.88
CA GLN A 70 13.51 12.74 15.98
C GLN A 70 14.52 13.45 16.90
N ALA A 71 14.31 13.39 18.20
CA ALA A 71 15.18 14.06 19.16
C ALA A 71 16.57 13.39 19.22
N ALA A 72 17.62 14.21 19.23
CA ALA A 72 19.01 13.71 19.23
C ALA A 72 19.32 12.77 20.41
N ARG A 73 18.64 12.94 21.56
CA ARG A 73 18.79 12.04 22.72
C ARG A 73 18.33 10.61 22.44
N ASP A 74 17.29 10.44 21.62
CA ASP A 74 16.68 9.13 21.33
C ASP A 74 17.56 8.37 20.34
N LEU A 75 18.13 9.08 19.35
CA LEU A 75 19.15 8.53 18.44
C LEU A 75 20.41 8.08 19.18
N ARG A 76 20.90 8.88 20.14
CA ARG A 76 22.11 8.53 20.92
C ARG A 76 21.89 7.35 21.86
N ARG A 77 20.79 7.35 22.61
CA ARG A 77 20.51 6.31 23.61
C ARG A 77 20.10 4.99 22.97
N GLY A 78 19.40 5.09 21.84
CA GLY A 78 18.81 3.96 21.16
C GLY A 78 19.68 3.30 20.09
N GLY A 79 20.71 3.99 19.62
CA GLY A 79 21.60 3.51 18.57
C GLY A 79 20.87 3.18 17.27
N THR A 80 21.43 2.24 16.51
CA THR A 80 20.95 1.85 15.18
C THR A 80 19.49 1.44 15.14
N LEU A 81 19.00 0.68 16.13
CA LEU A 81 17.62 0.21 16.13
C LEU A 81 16.62 1.39 16.18
N TRP A 82 16.86 2.35 17.06
CA TRP A 82 16.00 3.52 17.18
C TRP A 82 16.08 4.48 15.99
N ALA A 83 17.19 4.49 15.26
CA ALA A 83 17.30 5.23 14.00
C ALA A 83 16.37 4.65 12.92
N LYS A 84 16.14 3.33 12.93
CA LYS A 84 15.29 2.63 11.96
C LYS A 84 13.79 2.67 12.28
N VAL A 85 13.43 2.73 13.56
CA VAL A 85 12.02 2.61 14.02
C VAL A 85 11.11 3.73 13.53
N GLY A 86 11.63 4.96 13.43
CA GLY A 86 10.83 6.16 13.29
C GLY A 86 9.82 6.16 12.13
N PRO A 87 10.20 5.79 10.89
CA PRO A 87 9.25 5.69 9.78
C PRO A 87 8.09 4.73 10.04
N TYR A 88 8.40 3.54 10.57
CA TYR A 88 7.42 2.46 10.73
C TYR A 88 6.36 2.76 11.79
N VAL A 89 6.72 3.57 12.79
CA VAL A 89 5.77 4.08 13.79
C VAL A 89 4.70 4.96 13.15
N LEU A 90 4.95 5.66 12.04
CA LEU A 90 3.91 6.42 11.35
C LEU A 90 3.26 5.60 10.22
N LEU A 91 4.04 4.83 9.46
CA LEU A 91 3.49 4.06 8.34
C LEU A 91 2.45 3.02 8.80
N PHE A 92 2.69 2.36 9.94
CA PHE A 92 1.78 1.34 10.48
C PHE A 92 0.87 1.93 11.56
N SER A 93 0.07 2.91 11.17
CA SER A 93 -0.84 3.66 12.03
C SER A 93 -2.25 3.72 11.43
N GLU A 94 -3.24 3.98 12.28
CA GLU A 94 -4.63 4.11 11.83
C GLU A 94 -4.79 5.34 10.93
N GLU A 95 -3.98 6.37 11.17
CA GLU A 95 -3.89 7.59 10.40
C GLU A 95 -3.47 7.30 8.94
N THR A 96 -2.46 6.46 8.73
CA THR A 96 -2.02 6.04 7.39
C THR A 96 -3.08 5.17 6.69
N GLU A 97 -3.70 4.23 7.41
CA GLU A 97 -4.80 3.42 6.87
C GLU A 97 -6.00 4.29 6.49
N GLY A 98 -6.30 5.30 7.31
CA GLY A 98 -7.34 6.30 7.08
C GLY A 98 -7.08 7.13 5.84
N LEU A 99 -5.85 7.61 5.63
CA LEU A 99 -5.46 8.32 4.41
C LEU A 99 -5.66 7.45 3.17
N PHE A 100 -5.24 6.20 3.23
CA PHE A 100 -5.46 5.25 2.13
C PHE A 100 -6.95 4.97 1.89
N THR A 101 -7.77 4.90 2.94
CA THR A 101 -9.21 4.65 2.78
C THR A 101 -9.94 5.87 2.23
N GLY A 102 -9.59 7.07 2.71
CA GLY A 102 -10.24 8.33 2.35
C GLY A 102 -9.82 8.90 1.00
N PHE A 103 -8.64 8.55 0.49
CA PHE A 103 -8.09 9.13 -0.74
C PHE A 103 -7.66 8.05 -1.74
N PRO A 104 -8.57 7.57 -2.61
CA PRO A 104 -8.30 6.49 -3.55
C PRO A 104 -7.16 6.77 -4.54
N GLY A 105 -6.88 8.04 -4.84
CA GLY A 105 -5.77 8.44 -5.71
C GLY A 105 -4.38 8.38 -5.06
N LEU A 106 -4.29 8.26 -3.73
CA LEU A 106 -3.03 8.26 -3.00
C LEU A 106 -2.29 6.93 -3.19
N ALA A 107 -1.18 6.92 -3.93
CA ALA A 107 -0.43 5.71 -4.24
C ALA A 107 0.51 5.24 -3.12
N GLY A 108 0.85 6.13 -2.19
CA GLY A 108 1.73 5.76 -1.08
C GLY A 108 1.94 6.89 -0.07
N VAL A 109 2.47 6.49 1.09
CA VAL A 109 2.93 7.40 2.12
C VAL A 109 4.41 7.14 2.36
N ARG A 110 5.22 8.19 2.25
CA ARG A 110 6.64 8.17 2.55
C ARG A 110 6.89 8.91 3.85
N VAL A 111 7.46 8.22 4.83
CA VAL A 111 7.92 8.87 6.06
C VAL A 111 9.42 9.08 6.00
N ILE A 112 9.86 10.30 6.29
CA ILE A 112 11.26 10.71 6.38
C ILE A 112 11.51 11.15 7.82
N THR A 113 12.45 10.50 8.49
CA THR A 113 12.90 10.95 9.81
C THR A 113 14.16 11.77 9.68
N VAL A 114 14.16 12.93 10.34
CA VAL A 114 15.31 13.83 10.41
C VAL A 114 15.75 14.00 11.85
N SER A 115 17.05 14.16 12.06
CA SER A 115 17.60 14.63 13.33
C SER A 115 17.20 16.08 13.60
N SER A 116 17.39 16.55 14.83
CA SER A 116 17.17 17.96 15.20
C SER A 116 17.98 18.96 14.36
N ASP A 117 19.09 18.53 13.76
CA ASP A 117 19.94 19.34 12.87
C ASP A 117 19.51 19.26 11.39
N GLY A 118 18.38 18.60 11.09
CA GLY A 118 17.84 18.44 9.74
C GLY A 118 18.47 17.32 8.90
N ASN A 119 19.45 16.57 9.44
CA ASN A 119 20.03 15.44 8.71
C ASN A 119 19.05 14.27 8.63
N GLU A 120 18.87 13.68 7.44
CA GLU A 120 18.08 12.46 7.25
C GLU A 120 18.69 11.28 8.04
N VAL A 121 17.81 10.58 8.76
CA VAL A 121 18.13 9.42 9.58
C VAL A 121 17.63 8.17 8.89
N ALA A 122 16.34 8.14 8.53
CA ALA A 122 15.71 7.04 7.82
C ALA A 122 14.59 7.54 6.92
N ARG A 123 14.29 6.75 5.90
CA ARG A 123 13.18 6.97 4.98
C ARG A 123 12.52 5.63 4.69
N ALA A 124 11.20 5.59 4.70
CA ALA A 124 10.46 4.43 4.22
C ALA A 124 9.21 4.87 3.46
N LEU A 125 8.86 4.13 2.40
CA LEU A 125 7.65 4.30 1.59
C LEU A 125 6.79 3.05 1.73
N LEU A 126 5.57 3.25 2.22
CA LEU A 126 4.51 2.26 2.14
C LEU A 126 3.66 2.56 0.90
N ALA A 127 3.63 1.64 -0.06
CA ALA A 127 2.71 1.74 -1.19
C ALA A 127 1.30 1.32 -0.74
N ARG A 128 0.29 1.88 -1.39
CA ARG A 128 -1.13 1.64 -1.10
C ARG A 128 -1.48 0.16 -1.03
N ASP A 129 -1.00 -0.61 -2.00
CA ASP A 129 -1.36 -2.02 -2.16
C ASP A 129 -0.38 -2.98 -1.46
N SER A 130 0.57 -2.46 -0.69
CA SER A 130 1.54 -3.28 0.06
C SER A 130 0.89 -4.11 1.17
N LEU A 131 -0.22 -3.63 1.73
CA LEU A 131 -0.91 -4.28 2.84
C LEU A 131 -2.41 -4.47 2.51
N ASN A 132 -2.89 -5.70 2.68
CA ASN A 132 -4.31 -6.03 2.74
C ASN A 132 -4.85 -5.93 4.18
N GLY A 133 -6.16 -6.12 4.37
CA GLY A 133 -6.82 -5.97 5.68
C GLY A 133 -6.35 -6.94 6.79
N ILE A 134 -5.72 -8.08 6.46
CA ILE A 134 -5.10 -8.96 7.46
C ILE A 134 -3.75 -8.41 7.86
N THR A 135 -2.92 -8.04 6.88
CA THR A 135 -1.58 -7.50 7.11
C THR A 135 -1.63 -6.11 7.76
N TRP A 136 -2.67 -5.31 7.50
CA TRP A 136 -2.90 -4.04 8.19
C TRP A 136 -3.14 -4.23 9.68
N ARG A 137 -4.06 -5.12 10.06
CA ARG A 137 -4.31 -5.44 11.48
C ARG A 137 -3.04 -5.94 12.18
N ARG A 138 -2.22 -6.73 11.49
CA ARG A 138 -0.94 -7.20 12.03
C ARG A 138 0.05 -6.05 12.20
N ALA A 139 0.18 -5.17 11.20
CA ALA A 139 1.05 -4.00 11.25
C ALA A 139 0.66 -3.07 12.41
N LEU A 140 -0.63 -2.75 12.57
CA LEU A 140 -1.15 -1.96 13.68
C LEU A 140 -0.83 -2.59 15.04
N HIS A 141 -1.00 -3.91 15.16
CA HIS A 141 -0.67 -4.63 16.40
C HIS A 141 0.83 -4.52 16.73
N ILE A 142 1.72 -4.82 15.78
CA ILE A 142 3.18 -4.73 15.97
C ILE A 142 3.59 -3.31 16.35
N ALA A 143 3.13 -2.31 15.59
CA ALA A 143 3.44 -0.91 15.86
C ALA A 143 2.88 -0.43 17.21
N GLY A 144 1.68 -0.87 17.59
CA GLY A 144 1.09 -0.58 18.89
C GLY A 144 1.91 -1.14 20.06
N LEU A 145 2.38 -2.39 19.94
CA LEU A 145 3.28 -2.99 20.93
C LEU A 145 4.61 -2.25 21.02
N ALA A 146 5.21 -1.92 19.87
CA ALA A 146 6.46 -1.19 19.77
C ALA A 146 6.38 0.22 20.41
N ARG A 147 5.32 1.00 20.11
CA ARG A 147 5.09 2.33 20.69
C ARG A 147 4.94 2.27 22.21
N ARG A 148 4.17 1.30 22.73
CA ARG A 148 3.85 1.20 24.15
C ARG A 148 5.01 0.65 24.98
N ASP A 149 5.65 -0.40 24.51
CA ASP A 149 6.57 -1.22 25.32
C ASP A 149 8.00 -1.30 24.77
N GLY A 150 8.28 -0.76 23.58
CA GLY A 150 9.57 -0.92 22.90
C GLY A 150 10.77 -0.35 23.65
N THR A 151 10.57 0.67 24.49
CA THR A 151 11.63 1.21 25.37
C THR A 151 12.07 0.22 26.45
N ARG A 152 11.18 -0.66 26.90
CA ARG A 152 11.43 -1.69 27.92
C ARG A 152 11.75 -3.05 27.32
N ARG A 153 11.29 -3.31 26.09
CA ARG A 153 11.43 -4.57 25.36
C ARG A 153 11.92 -4.29 23.93
N PRO A 154 13.24 -4.13 23.72
CA PRO A 154 13.81 -3.80 22.42
C PRO A 154 13.42 -4.76 21.28
N SER A 155 13.17 -6.04 21.59
CA SER A 155 12.71 -7.02 20.61
C SER A 155 11.41 -6.64 19.89
N LEU A 156 10.55 -5.81 20.51
CA LEU A 156 9.33 -5.31 19.86
C LEU A 156 9.64 -4.23 18.81
N LEU A 157 10.73 -3.48 19.01
CA LEU A 157 11.21 -2.52 18.02
C LEU A 157 11.90 -3.25 16.87
N GLU A 158 12.63 -4.33 17.17
CA GLU A 158 13.22 -5.22 16.15
C GLU A 158 12.13 -5.84 15.27
N GLU A 159 11.08 -6.39 15.87
CA GLU A 159 9.93 -6.95 15.15
C GLU A 159 9.23 -5.89 14.27
N LEU A 160 9.10 -4.65 14.75
CA LEU A 160 8.56 -3.54 13.96
C LEU A 160 9.45 -3.20 12.77
N VAL A 161 10.75 -3.15 12.97
CA VAL A 161 11.72 -2.85 11.91
C VAL A 161 11.74 -3.97 10.87
N GLU A 162 11.79 -5.23 11.29
CA GLU A 162 11.75 -6.40 10.40
C GLU A 162 10.47 -6.40 9.56
N TRP A 163 9.30 -6.24 10.21
CA TRP A 163 8.03 -6.11 9.49
C TRP A 163 8.03 -4.93 8.51
N GLY A 164 8.64 -3.82 8.90
CA GLY A 164 8.82 -2.64 8.07
C GLY A 164 9.66 -2.89 6.82
N GLU A 165 10.83 -3.51 7.00
CA GLU A 165 11.77 -3.83 5.93
C GLU A 165 11.16 -4.82 4.92
N ASP A 166 10.27 -5.71 5.35
CA ASP A 166 9.58 -6.68 4.48
C ASP A 166 8.47 -6.06 3.62
N HIS A 167 7.87 -4.94 4.04
CA HIS A 167 6.64 -4.41 3.43
C HIS A 167 6.79 -2.99 2.85
N THR A 168 7.97 -2.39 2.93
CA THR A 168 8.22 -1.02 2.50
C THR A 168 9.49 -0.91 1.67
N GLU A 169 9.56 0.09 0.80
CA GLU A 169 10.85 0.54 0.27
C GLU A 169 11.51 1.44 1.32
N TYR A 170 12.74 1.14 1.73
CA TYR A 170 13.40 1.87 2.79
C TYR A 170 14.85 2.26 2.46
N THR A 171 15.35 3.26 3.17
CA THR A 171 16.75 3.68 3.13
C THR A 171 17.14 4.22 4.50
N TYR A 172 18.32 3.82 4.98
CA TYR A 172 18.88 4.31 6.23
C TYR A 172 20.15 5.10 5.98
N SER A 173 20.32 6.17 6.75
CA SER A 173 21.55 6.95 6.75
C SER A 173 22.68 6.15 7.38
N PRO A 174 23.80 5.88 6.66
CA PRO A 174 24.94 5.13 7.22
C PRO A 174 25.55 5.79 8.46
N ARG A 175 25.31 7.09 8.67
CA ARG A 175 25.74 7.83 9.86
C ARG A 175 25.08 7.31 11.14
N TYR A 176 23.85 6.81 11.05
CA TYR A 176 23.03 6.41 12.20
C TYR A 176 22.75 4.91 12.24
N SER A 177 23.05 4.17 11.17
CA SER A 177 22.69 2.75 11.04
C SER A 177 23.88 1.80 10.97
N ARG A 178 25.11 2.27 11.21
CA ARG A 178 26.30 1.41 11.31
C ARG A 178 26.35 0.77 12.72
N PRO A 179 26.65 -0.53 12.82
CA PRO A 179 26.84 -1.21 14.11
C PRO A 179 28.08 -0.70 14.85
#